data_AF-A0A958GG64-F1
#
_entry.id   AF-A0A958GG64-F1
#
_cell.length_a   1.000
_cell.length_b   1.000
_cell.length_c   1.000
_cell.angle_alpha   90.00
_cell.angle_beta   90.00
_cell.angle_gamma   90.00
#
_symmetry.space_group_name_H-M   'P 1'
#
loop_
_entity.id
_entity.type
_entity.pdbx_description
1 polymer ?
#
loop_
_entity_poly.entity_id
_entity_poly.type
_entity_poly.pdbx_seq_one_letter_code
_entity_poly.pdbx_strand_id
1 'polypeptide(L)'
;MTARNIATTYSFVLVCVFQIFSPDSALALRLKGTLPTSGVKEVVLTPVSSSGEADFEGTSSSEFNLRTRERRARLGFIASSDKYVPVVVAVKPAGKRMMTVSKALEKGLCANASGITVIKRNASNLEFELVEEEGAVVYSRLKSFRVKTSRPDRLTRLSLLVDRKSTTVLDENCAPVGNARNSGYLGRAIQADFISLATDGDADSDGMPDAFDSDTDSNGILNPFDTSFVRLPRSFYVFSNLKVPLERTVNSNTGVTPTSDEVNTLLKDFMTLAMEVKADSGAGEESELDCGSLSYCSTGGTGKIAGTSTNFPDNVDSDSDGLGTMTKGSTGDLQLLTGAELADINNGDLFKQVVTDATAGVVSFFQKLDFVFKSTPAIKSITVNPTSTSPAPVTTEMTYPITEGAPGTATNCIQVAPGDDDDIQLEITAWRPQRRGFAPIGETGDFYDIGKTEITIDIPNPPAESAVRTPHNCGVSTYTESDDNLSTDSGELRDEAFDGIADPANVVVFTVNVTNCLAESADTLDVGESVSLDLQFRSVTSGDGSDNAAVRFCIERPGDA
;
A
#
# COMPACT_ATOMS: atom_id res chain seq x y z
N MET A 1 -69.28 8.68 68.29
CA MET A 1 -69.53 7.22 68.35
C MET A 1 -69.80 6.72 66.93
N THR A 2 -68.76 6.25 66.24
CA THR A 2 -68.84 5.14 65.26
C THR A 2 -67.41 4.73 64.88
N ALA A 3 -67.24 3.42 64.77
CA ALA A 3 -66.00 2.67 64.91
C ALA A 3 -64.96 2.88 63.79
N ARG A 4 -63.68 2.87 64.16
CA ARG A 4 -62.56 2.61 63.25
C ARG A 4 -62.22 1.12 63.30
N ASN A 5 -62.44 0.43 62.19
CA ASN A 5 -62.03 -0.95 61.98
C ASN A 5 -60.53 -1.03 61.67
N ILE A 6 -59.87 -1.97 62.35
CA ILE A 6 -58.51 -2.43 62.10
C ILE A 6 -58.58 -3.47 60.99
N ALA A 7 -57.79 -3.30 59.91
CA ALA A 7 -57.62 -4.31 58.88
C ALA A 7 -56.13 -4.60 58.68
N THR A 8 -55.76 -5.83 59.02
CA THR A 8 -54.48 -6.50 58.87
C THR A 8 -54.03 -6.54 57.41
N THR A 9 -52.83 -6.07 57.08
CA THR A 9 -52.25 -6.18 55.74
C THR A 9 -51.28 -7.37 55.69
N TYR A 10 -51.59 -8.35 54.85
CA TYR A 10 -50.68 -9.43 54.47
C TYR A 10 -49.76 -8.95 53.33
N SER A 11 -48.44 -9.02 53.52
CA SER A 11 -47.46 -8.80 52.46
C SER A 11 -47.25 -10.09 51.66
N PHE A 12 -47.71 -10.11 50.40
CA PHE A 12 -47.28 -11.09 49.41
C PHE A 12 -46.02 -10.57 48.71
N VAL A 13 -44.91 -11.31 48.81
CA VAL A 13 -43.70 -11.07 48.01
C VAL A 13 -43.90 -11.71 46.65
N LEU A 14 -44.09 -10.89 45.61
CA LEU A 14 -44.12 -11.32 44.22
C LEU A 14 -42.67 -11.40 43.71
N VAL A 15 -42.15 -12.63 43.55
CA VAL A 15 -40.86 -12.85 42.86
C VAL A 15 -41.12 -12.84 41.36
N CYS A 16 -40.88 -11.70 40.71
CA CYS A 16 -40.81 -11.60 39.25
C CYS A 16 -39.44 -12.12 38.77
N VAL A 17 -39.43 -13.31 38.18
CA VAL A 17 -38.30 -13.80 37.39
C VAL A 17 -38.27 -13.01 36.08
N PHE A 18 -37.39 -12.01 35.97
CA PHE A 18 -37.05 -11.40 34.69
C PHE A 18 -36.13 -12.37 33.92
N GLN A 19 -36.68 -13.08 32.94
CA GLN A 19 -35.84 -13.61 31.86
C GLN A 19 -35.35 -12.41 31.04
N ILE A 20 -34.06 -12.09 31.20
CA ILE A 20 -33.35 -11.16 30.32
C ILE A 20 -33.22 -11.88 28.97
N PHE A 21 -34.08 -11.54 28.02
CA PHE A 21 -33.83 -11.86 26.61
C PHE A 21 -32.67 -10.98 26.14
N SER A 22 -31.54 -11.59 25.79
CA SER A 22 -30.43 -10.87 25.13
C SER A 22 -30.93 -10.22 23.83
N PRO A 23 -30.73 -8.91 23.62
CA PRO A 23 -31.26 -8.17 22.48
C PRO A 23 -30.52 -8.42 21.15
N ASP A 24 -29.61 -9.39 21.07
CA ASP A 24 -28.72 -9.65 19.90
C ASP A 24 -29.44 -10.08 18.61
N SER A 25 -30.76 -10.24 18.63
CA SER A 25 -31.53 -10.65 17.45
C SER A 25 -31.87 -9.51 16.48
N ALA A 26 -31.62 -8.24 16.85
CA ALA A 26 -32.13 -7.08 16.11
C ALA A 26 -31.18 -6.49 15.04
N LEU A 27 -29.93 -6.97 14.91
CA LEU A 27 -28.90 -6.34 14.08
C LEU A 27 -28.46 -7.13 12.83
N ALA A 28 -28.86 -8.40 12.71
CA ALA A 28 -28.36 -9.27 11.64
C ALA A 28 -28.98 -9.01 10.24
N LEU A 29 -28.13 -8.89 9.22
CA LEU A 29 -28.53 -8.94 7.80
C LEU A 29 -28.82 -10.39 7.38
N ARG A 30 -29.92 -10.60 6.66
CA ARG A 30 -30.32 -11.90 6.09
C ARG A 30 -30.61 -11.78 4.59
N LEU A 31 -29.96 -12.62 3.79
CA LEU A 31 -30.11 -12.67 2.34
C LEU A 31 -30.56 -14.06 1.91
N LYS A 32 -31.67 -14.13 1.17
CA LYS A 32 -32.14 -15.37 0.54
C LYS A 32 -32.23 -15.20 -0.98
N GLY A 33 -31.72 -16.16 -1.73
CA GLY A 33 -31.75 -16.11 -3.19
C GLY A 33 -31.50 -17.45 -3.86
N THR A 34 -31.43 -17.39 -5.19
CA THR A 34 -31.19 -18.52 -6.08
C THR A 34 -29.83 -18.30 -6.75
N LEU A 35 -29.03 -19.37 -6.82
CA LEU A 35 -27.76 -19.39 -7.54
C LEU A 35 -27.99 -19.29 -9.05
N PRO A 36 -27.07 -18.68 -9.81
CA PRO A 36 -27.05 -18.85 -11.27
C PRO A 36 -26.98 -20.35 -11.62
N THR A 37 -27.75 -20.79 -12.60
CA THR A 37 -28.03 -22.22 -12.89
C THR A 37 -26.83 -23.03 -13.42
N SER A 38 -25.70 -22.38 -13.70
CA SER A 38 -24.44 -23.03 -14.11
C SER A 38 -23.26 -22.13 -13.75
N GLY A 39 -22.13 -22.74 -13.37
CA GLY A 39 -20.86 -22.03 -13.22
C GLY A 39 -20.57 -21.45 -11.84
N VAL A 40 -21.46 -21.58 -10.84
CA VAL A 40 -21.19 -21.18 -9.44
C VAL A 40 -21.19 -22.40 -8.52
N LYS A 41 -20.11 -22.57 -7.77
CA LYS A 41 -19.92 -23.61 -6.76
C LYS A 41 -20.35 -23.16 -5.36
N GLU A 42 -20.12 -21.87 -5.04
CA GLU A 42 -20.33 -21.35 -3.70
C GLU A 42 -20.79 -19.88 -3.70
N VAL A 43 -21.49 -19.46 -2.65
CA VAL A 43 -21.84 -18.06 -2.39
C VAL A 43 -21.11 -17.58 -1.15
N VAL A 44 -20.46 -16.43 -1.26
CA VAL A 44 -19.74 -15.78 -0.17
C VAL A 44 -20.51 -14.55 0.29
N LEU A 45 -20.67 -14.39 1.61
CA LEU A 45 -21.21 -13.18 2.22
C LEU A 45 -20.16 -12.55 3.13
N THR A 46 -19.59 -11.43 2.71
CA THR A 46 -18.55 -10.72 3.47
C THR A 46 -19.19 -9.56 4.24
N PRO A 47 -19.25 -9.59 5.58
CA PRO A 47 -19.71 -8.45 6.36
C PRO A 47 -18.89 -7.19 6.08
N VAL A 48 -19.50 -6.02 6.29
CA VAL A 48 -18.82 -4.73 6.24
C VAL A 48 -18.87 -4.11 7.64
N SER A 49 -18.09 -4.72 8.57
CA SER A 49 -17.75 -4.20 9.90
C SER A 49 -16.34 -3.59 9.91
N SER A 50 -15.94 -3.01 11.03
CA SER A 50 -14.56 -2.66 11.35
C SER A 50 -13.74 -3.86 11.87
N SER A 51 -14.25 -5.09 11.80
CA SER A 51 -13.67 -6.26 12.50
C SER A 51 -13.71 -7.58 11.72
N GLY A 52 -13.92 -7.55 10.40
CA GLY A 52 -13.60 -8.64 9.46
C GLY A 52 -14.36 -9.99 9.52
N GLU A 53 -14.86 -10.47 10.66
CA GLU A 53 -15.34 -11.86 10.78
C GLU A 53 -16.63 -12.16 9.99
N ALA A 54 -16.55 -13.12 9.06
CA ALA A 54 -17.68 -13.69 8.34
C ALA A 54 -18.15 -15.02 8.97
N ASP A 55 -19.38 -15.07 9.49
CA ASP A 55 -20.03 -16.34 9.86
C ASP A 55 -20.50 -17.05 8.56
N PHE A 56 -19.94 -18.24 8.27
CA PHE A 56 -20.30 -19.09 7.13
C PHE A 56 -21.51 -19.99 7.43
N GLU A 57 -22.59 -19.88 6.63
CA GLU A 57 -23.66 -20.89 6.58
C GLU A 57 -23.85 -21.35 5.12
N GLY A 58 -23.41 -22.58 4.82
CA GLY A 58 -23.30 -23.12 3.47
C GLY A 58 -24.61 -23.20 2.65
N THR A 59 -24.46 -23.30 1.33
CA THR A 59 -25.55 -23.32 0.35
C THR A 59 -25.73 -24.69 -0.30
N SER A 60 -26.99 -25.03 -0.60
CA SER A 60 -27.36 -26.17 -1.46
C SER A 60 -27.26 -25.78 -2.94
N SER A 61 -27.22 -26.75 -3.86
CA SER A 61 -26.92 -26.61 -5.30
C SER A 61 -27.87 -25.72 -6.15
N SER A 62 -28.79 -24.96 -5.55
CA SER A 62 -29.66 -24.02 -6.28
C SER A 62 -30.15 -22.82 -5.47
N GLU A 63 -30.17 -22.88 -4.14
CA GLU A 63 -30.62 -21.77 -3.27
C GLU A 63 -29.60 -21.46 -2.17
N PHE A 64 -29.52 -20.19 -1.80
CA PHE A 64 -28.74 -19.70 -0.68
C PHE A 64 -29.61 -18.98 0.35
N ASN A 65 -29.22 -19.12 1.62
CA ASN A 65 -29.82 -18.42 2.76
C ASN A 65 -28.70 -18.01 3.72
N LEU A 66 -28.20 -16.80 3.55
CA LEU A 66 -27.00 -16.30 4.22
C LEU A 66 -27.40 -15.30 5.31
N ARG A 67 -26.61 -15.27 6.39
CA ARG A 67 -26.81 -14.35 7.50
C ARG A 67 -25.46 -13.83 7.96
N THR A 68 -25.42 -12.55 8.34
CA THR A 68 -24.30 -11.97 9.08
C THR A 68 -24.84 -11.17 10.27
N ARG A 69 -24.02 -10.98 11.30
CA ARG A 69 -24.32 -10.12 12.46
C ARG A 69 -24.32 -8.64 12.07
N GLU A 70 -23.66 -8.31 10.97
CA GLU A 70 -23.57 -6.96 10.45
C GLU A 70 -24.81 -6.50 9.69
N ARG A 71 -24.98 -5.18 9.62
CA ARG A 71 -26.07 -4.55 8.85
C ARG A 71 -25.73 -4.35 7.38
N ARG A 72 -24.47 -4.56 7.00
CA ARG A 72 -23.95 -4.34 5.65
C ARG A 72 -23.10 -5.54 5.28
N ALA A 73 -23.24 -6.03 4.06
CA ALA A 73 -22.42 -7.10 3.53
C ALA A 73 -22.25 -7.00 2.02
N ARG A 74 -21.15 -7.55 1.51
CA ARG A 74 -20.91 -7.81 0.10
C ARG A 74 -21.27 -9.25 -0.21
N LEU A 75 -21.91 -9.46 -1.35
CA LEU A 75 -22.13 -10.79 -1.89
C LEU A 75 -21.04 -11.07 -2.93
N GLY A 76 -20.55 -12.31 -2.95
CA GLY A 76 -19.65 -12.84 -3.96
C GLY A 76 -20.08 -14.24 -4.38
N PHE A 77 -19.62 -14.69 -5.54
CA PHE A 77 -19.75 -16.09 -5.94
C PHE A 77 -18.37 -16.69 -6.16
N ILE A 78 -18.21 -17.97 -5.86
CA ILE A 78 -17.06 -18.75 -6.33
C ILE A 78 -17.52 -19.57 -7.52
N ALA A 79 -16.90 -19.34 -8.67
CA ALA A 79 -17.21 -20.07 -9.88
C ALA A 79 -16.79 -21.55 -9.77
N SER A 80 -17.24 -22.39 -10.69
CA SER A 80 -16.77 -23.78 -10.78
C SER A 80 -15.27 -23.91 -11.08
N SER A 81 -14.64 -22.84 -11.57
CA SER A 81 -13.19 -22.71 -11.75
C SER A 81 -12.46 -22.20 -10.48
N ASP A 82 -13.14 -22.19 -9.33
CA ASP A 82 -12.66 -21.63 -8.06
C ASP A 82 -12.33 -20.11 -8.08
N LYS A 83 -12.70 -19.41 -9.16
CA LYS A 83 -12.54 -17.96 -9.33
C LYS A 83 -13.62 -17.19 -8.55
N TYR A 84 -13.23 -16.12 -7.85
CA TYR A 84 -14.21 -15.18 -7.28
C TYR A 84 -14.88 -14.35 -8.37
N VAL A 85 -16.19 -14.20 -8.25
CA VAL A 85 -17.03 -13.45 -9.17
C VAL A 85 -17.71 -12.33 -8.34
N PRO A 86 -17.29 -11.07 -8.52
CA PRO A 86 -17.88 -9.95 -7.79
C PRO A 86 -19.34 -9.73 -8.18
N VAL A 87 -20.15 -9.26 -7.23
CA VAL A 87 -21.57 -9.00 -7.45
C VAL A 87 -21.87 -7.51 -7.50
N VAL A 88 -22.31 -7.03 -8.67
CA VAL A 88 -22.80 -5.66 -8.84
C VAL A 88 -24.32 -5.64 -8.65
N VAL A 89 -24.76 -4.96 -7.62
CA VAL A 89 -26.18 -4.91 -7.20
C VAL A 89 -26.93 -3.77 -7.90
N ALA A 90 -26.26 -2.63 -8.08
CA ALA A 90 -26.82 -1.45 -8.73
C ALA A 90 -25.74 -0.59 -9.38
N VAL A 91 -26.16 0.34 -10.24
CA VAL A 91 -25.29 1.34 -10.88
C VAL A 91 -25.82 2.73 -10.59
N LYS A 92 -24.92 3.68 -10.28
CA LYS A 92 -25.21 5.09 -10.07
C LYS A 92 -24.36 5.92 -11.03
N PRO A 93 -24.87 6.25 -12.23
CA PRO A 93 -24.17 7.14 -13.15
C PRO A 93 -24.10 8.57 -12.60
N ALA A 94 -23.06 9.31 -12.97
CA ALA A 94 -22.84 10.69 -12.54
C ALA A 94 -24.08 11.57 -12.79
N GLY A 95 -24.52 12.30 -11.77
CA GLY A 95 -25.70 13.19 -11.83
C GLY A 95 -27.05 12.50 -12.06
N LYS A 96 -27.11 11.17 -12.12
CA LYS A 96 -28.33 10.41 -12.43
C LYS A 96 -28.83 9.60 -11.23
N ARG A 97 -30.09 9.18 -11.31
CA ARG A 97 -30.68 8.25 -10.33
C ARG A 97 -30.08 6.86 -10.52
N MET A 98 -29.92 6.16 -9.40
CA MET A 98 -29.52 4.77 -9.36
C MET A 98 -30.46 3.91 -10.23
N MET A 99 -29.89 2.91 -10.90
CA MET A 99 -30.61 1.96 -11.73
C MET A 99 -30.01 0.56 -11.61
N THR A 100 -30.69 -0.42 -12.19
CA THR A 100 -30.17 -1.79 -12.30
C THR A 100 -29.04 -1.85 -13.32
N VAL A 101 -28.13 -2.81 -13.17
CA VAL A 101 -27.01 -3.04 -14.09
C VAL A 101 -27.50 -3.20 -15.53
N SER A 102 -28.53 -4.02 -15.77
CA SER A 102 -29.09 -4.22 -17.12
C SER A 102 -29.61 -2.94 -17.77
N LYS A 103 -30.14 -2.00 -16.98
CA LYS A 103 -30.65 -0.72 -17.48
C LYS A 103 -29.53 0.29 -17.72
N ALA A 104 -28.43 0.18 -16.98
CA ALA A 104 -27.23 0.96 -17.26
C ALA A 104 -26.58 0.51 -18.58
N LEU A 105 -26.48 -0.81 -18.79
CA LEU A 105 -25.99 -1.42 -20.03
C LEU A 105 -26.85 -1.05 -21.24
N GLU A 106 -28.18 -1.20 -21.16
CA GLU A 106 -29.12 -0.80 -22.22
C GLU A 106 -28.95 0.67 -22.64
N LYS A 107 -28.46 1.51 -21.73
CA LYS A 107 -28.29 2.95 -21.94
C LYS A 107 -26.85 3.38 -22.21
N GLY A 108 -25.88 2.45 -22.22
CA GLY A 108 -24.46 2.78 -22.31
C GLY A 108 -23.99 3.73 -21.20
N LEU A 109 -24.47 3.54 -19.97
CA LEU A 109 -24.19 4.42 -18.82
C LEU A 109 -23.28 3.76 -17.77
N CYS A 110 -22.50 2.76 -18.16
CA CYS A 110 -21.57 2.06 -17.28
C CYS A 110 -20.23 2.81 -17.17
N ALA A 111 -19.71 3.30 -18.31
CA ALA A 111 -18.51 4.13 -18.35
C ALA A 111 -18.68 5.38 -17.44
N ASN A 112 -17.76 5.58 -16.51
CA ASN A 112 -17.76 6.66 -15.50
C ASN A 112 -18.93 6.59 -14.49
N ALA A 113 -19.57 5.44 -14.32
CA ALA A 113 -20.58 5.23 -13.29
C ALA A 113 -20.02 4.50 -12.07
N SER A 114 -20.66 4.73 -10.92
CA SER A 114 -20.34 3.99 -9.71
C SER A 114 -21.17 2.70 -9.62
N GLY A 115 -20.51 1.55 -9.60
CA GLY A 115 -21.09 0.26 -9.23
C GLY A 115 -21.36 0.20 -7.74
N ILE A 116 -22.43 -0.45 -7.31
CA ILE A 116 -22.79 -0.63 -5.91
C ILE A 116 -22.77 -2.12 -5.58
N THR A 117 -21.93 -2.49 -4.62
CA THR A 117 -21.59 -3.88 -4.28
C THR A 117 -22.11 -4.32 -2.91
N VAL A 118 -22.51 -3.37 -2.05
CA VAL A 118 -22.92 -3.63 -0.67
C VAL A 118 -24.44 -3.65 -0.52
N ILE A 119 -24.95 -4.71 0.07
CA ILE A 119 -26.33 -4.86 0.51
C ILE A 119 -26.42 -4.49 1.99
N LYS A 120 -27.37 -3.62 2.34
CA LYS A 120 -27.56 -3.12 3.73
C LYS A 120 -28.90 -3.47 4.36
N ARG A 121 -29.68 -4.33 3.70
CA ARG A 121 -31.04 -4.63 4.13
C ARG A 121 -31.45 -6.05 3.77
N ASN A 122 -32.24 -6.66 4.65
CA ASN A 122 -32.78 -7.99 4.45
C ASN A 122 -33.52 -8.09 3.12
N ALA A 123 -33.16 -9.11 2.34
CA ALA A 123 -33.71 -9.34 1.02
C ALA A 123 -33.96 -10.83 0.80
N SER A 124 -34.98 -11.14 0.03
CA SER A 124 -35.33 -12.50 -0.35
C SER A 124 -35.59 -12.57 -1.85
N ASN A 125 -35.55 -13.78 -2.42
CA ASN A 125 -35.73 -14.01 -3.85
C ASN A 125 -34.73 -13.17 -4.68
N LEU A 126 -33.49 -13.08 -4.20
CA LEU A 126 -32.41 -12.51 -4.98
C LEU A 126 -32.08 -13.47 -6.12
N GLU A 127 -32.15 -12.99 -7.35
CA GLU A 127 -31.75 -13.74 -8.55
C GLU A 127 -30.61 -13.01 -9.22
N PHE A 128 -29.57 -13.75 -9.58
CA PHE A 128 -28.38 -13.21 -10.22
C PHE A 128 -28.17 -13.81 -11.60
N GLU A 129 -27.45 -13.08 -12.42
CA GLU A 129 -27.05 -13.47 -13.77
C GLU A 129 -25.55 -13.29 -13.87
N LEU A 130 -24.84 -14.34 -14.30
CA LEU A 130 -23.41 -14.27 -14.60
C LEU A 130 -23.20 -13.47 -15.89
N VAL A 131 -22.14 -12.67 -15.90
CA VAL A 131 -21.66 -11.97 -17.08
C VAL A 131 -20.33 -12.57 -17.48
N GLU A 132 -20.28 -13.09 -18.69
CA GLU A 132 -19.11 -13.72 -19.28
C GLU A 132 -18.54 -12.83 -20.38
N GLU A 133 -17.22 -12.71 -20.40
CA GLU A 133 -16.47 -12.08 -21.48
C GLU A 133 -15.38 -13.07 -21.90
N GLU A 134 -15.26 -13.28 -23.21
CA GLU A 134 -14.26 -14.20 -23.79
C GLU A 134 -14.27 -15.63 -23.20
N GLY A 135 -15.45 -16.09 -22.74
CA GLY A 135 -15.61 -17.42 -22.14
C GLY A 135 -15.22 -17.51 -20.66
N ALA A 136 -14.83 -16.40 -20.04
CA ALA A 136 -14.57 -16.31 -18.61
C ALA A 136 -15.67 -15.50 -17.89
N VAL A 137 -16.09 -15.97 -16.72
CA VAL A 137 -17.00 -15.19 -15.86
C VAL A 137 -16.22 -14.00 -15.29
N VAL A 138 -16.69 -12.79 -15.57
CA VAL A 138 -16.05 -11.53 -15.13
C VAL A 138 -16.73 -11.00 -13.86
N TYR A 139 -18.06 -10.98 -13.84
CA TYR A 139 -18.83 -10.55 -12.67
C TYR A 139 -20.25 -11.14 -12.70
N SER A 140 -21.03 -10.86 -11.66
CA SER A 140 -22.43 -11.24 -11.58
C SER A 140 -23.29 -10.02 -11.27
N ARG A 141 -24.49 -9.96 -11.84
CA ARG A 141 -25.40 -8.83 -11.67
C ARG A 141 -26.74 -9.25 -11.09
N LEU A 142 -27.31 -8.38 -10.25
CA LEU A 142 -28.64 -8.60 -9.68
C LEU A 142 -29.73 -8.46 -10.77
N LYS A 143 -30.40 -9.56 -11.10
CA LYS A 143 -31.50 -9.64 -12.06
C LYS A 143 -32.84 -9.26 -11.42
N SER A 144 -33.15 -9.86 -10.28
CA SER A 144 -34.42 -9.64 -9.59
C SER A 144 -34.26 -9.77 -8.06
N PHE A 145 -35.15 -9.14 -7.30
CA PHE A 145 -35.11 -9.13 -5.84
C PHE A 145 -36.45 -8.76 -5.21
N ARG A 146 -36.65 -9.18 -3.95
CA ARG A 146 -37.77 -8.73 -3.10
C ARG A 146 -37.26 -8.19 -1.76
N VAL A 147 -37.63 -6.95 -1.42
CA VAL A 147 -37.41 -6.35 -0.09
C VAL A 147 -38.74 -6.26 0.64
N LYS A 148 -38.77 -6.61 1.93
CA LYS A 148 -39.96 -6.41 2.78
C LYS A 148 -40.15 -4.91 3.04
N THR A 149 -40.99 -4.25 2.23
CA THR A 149 -41.34 -2.82 2.39
C THR A 149 -42.75 -2.53 1.90
N SER A 150 -43.43 -1.57 2.55
CA SER A 150 -44.76 -1.09 2.17
C SER A 150 -44.76 -0.16 0.95
N ARG A 151 -43.60 0.15 0.36
CA ARG A 151 -43.49 1.07 -0.79
C ARG A 151 -43.63 0.37 -2.15
N PRO A 152 -44.37 0.97 -3.12
CA PRO A 152 -44.78 0.26 -4.33
C PRO A 152 -43.76 0.25 -5.47
N ASP A 153 -42.85 1.23 -5.60
CA ASP A 153 -41.99 1.34 -6.79
C ASP A 153 -40.62 0.59 -6.67
N ARG A 154 -40.12 0.05 -7.79
CA ARG A 154 -38.91 -0.80 -7.87
C ARG A 154 -37.59 -0.04 -7.64
N LEU A 155 -37.51 1.24 -8.00
CA LEU A 155 -36.29 2.05 -7.87
C LEU A 155 -36.05 2.51 -6.43
N THR A 156 -37.13 2.90 -5.75
CA THR A 156 -37.15 3.17 -4.31
C THR A 156 -36.73 1.93 -3.55
N ARG A 157 -37.17 0.73 -3.97
CA ARG A 157 -36.73 -0.56 -3.38
C ARG A 157 -35.23 -0.82 -3.54
N LEU A 158 -34.66 -0.58 -4.73
CA LEU A 158 -33.21 -0.77 -4.97
C LEU A 158 -32.38 0.15 -4.07
N SER A 159 -32.78 1.41 -3.99
CA SER A 159 -32.10 2.43 -3.22
C SER A 159 -32.15 2.21 -1.70
N LEU A 160 -33.09 1.38 -1.23
CA LEU A 160 -33.25 0.92 0.16
C LEU A 160 -32.48 -0.38 0.43
N LEU A 161 -32.23 -1.18 -0.60
CA LEU A 161 -31.50 -2.45 -0.51
C LEU A 161 -30.01 -2.21 -0.30
N VAL A 162 -29.43 -1.24 -1.00
CA VAL A 162 -27.98 -1.08 -1.13
C VAL A 162 -27.39 0.06 -0.31
N ASP A 163 -26.13 -0.06 0.09
CA ASP A 163 -25.37 1.08 0.61
C ASP A 163 -24.91 1.96 -0.54
N ARG A 164 -25.36 3.22 -0.56
CA ARG A 164 -25.08 4.13 -1.68
C ARG A 164 -23.71 4.77 -1.59
N LYS A 165 -23.03 4.60 -0.44
CA LYS A 165 -21.69 5.13 -0.19
C LYS A 165 -20.60 4.12 -0.55
N SER A 166 -20.94 2.83 -0.61
CA SER A 166 -20.01 1.77 -0.99
C SER A 166 -20.05 1.57 -2.48
N THR A 167 -19.15 2.27 -3.18
CA THR A 167 -19.09 2.33 -4.63
C THR A 167 -17.80 1.71 -5.16
N THR A 168 -17.85 1.14 -6.36
CA THR A 168 -16.70 0.74 -7.18
C THR A 168 -16.76 1.44 -8.54
N VAL A 169 -15.64 1.56 -9.24
CA VAL A 169 -15.58 2.08 -10.62
C VAL A 169 -16.04 0.98 -11.58
N LEU A 170 -16.70 1.33 -12.69
CA LEU A 170 -17.14 0.38 -13.70
C LEU A 170 -16.55 0.72 -15.08
N ASP A 171 -16.33 -0.30 -15.90
CA ASP A 171 -15.99 -0.17 -17.32
C ASP A 171 -17.24 0.07 -18.18
N GLU A 172 -17.08 0.02 -19.50
CA GLU A 172 -18.18 0.13 -20.45
C GLU A 172 -19.19 -1.03 -20.41
N ASN A 173 -18.77 -2.20 -19.92
CA ASN A 173 -19.59 -3.41 -19.75
C ASN A 173 -20.19 -3.54 -18.34
N CYS A 174 -20.10 -2.49 -17.53
CA CYS A 174 -20.54 -2.49 -16.13
C CYS A 174 -19.79 -3.51 -15.26
N ALA A 175 -18.62 -3.99 -15.68
CA ALA A 175 -17.73 -4.79 -14.85
C ALA A 175 -16.96 -3.85 -13.90
N PRO A 176 -16.77 -4.24 -12.63
CA PRO A 176 -15.93 -3.49 -11.69
C PRO A 176 -14.49 -3.34 -12.20
N VAL A 177 -13.95 -2.13 -12.13
CA VAL A 177 -12.57 -1.78 -12.53
C VAL A 177 -11.76 -1.39 -11.30
N GLY A 178 -10.51 -1.87 -11.23
CA GLY A 178 -9.56 -1.58 -10.17
C GLY A 178 -9.22 -2.80 -9.31
N ASN A 179 -8.13 -2.68 -8.54
CA ASN A 179 -7.66 -3.72 -7.64
C ASN A 179 -8.75 -4.08 -6.60
N ALA A 180 -8.72 -5.32 -6.14
CA ALA A 180 -9.72 -5.89 -5.25
C ALA A 180 -9.92 -5.10 -3.94
N ARG A 181 -8.98 -4.22 -3.57
CA ARG A 181 -9.05 -3.30 -2.43
C ARG A 181 -10.09 -2.17 -2.62
N ASN A 182 -10.19 -1.57 -3.81
CA ASN A 182 -11.20 -0.52 -4.10
C ASN A 182 -12.65 -1.03 -4.08
N SER A 183 -12.84 -2.35 -4.12
CA SER A 183 -14.16 -2.97 -4.05
C SER A 183 -14.40 -3.78 -2.76
N GLY A 184 -13.41 -3.91 -1.88
CA GLY A 184 -13.43 -4.77 -0.70
C GLY A 184 -13.66 -6.25 -1.03
N TYR A 185 -12.92 -6.75 -2.04
CA TYR A 185 -13.06 -8.05 -2.69
C TYR A 185 -11.77 -8.87 -2.74
N LEU A 186 -10.81 -8.65 -1.85
CA LEU A 186 -9.88 -9.74 -1.51
C LEU A 186 -10.65 -10.61 -0.50
N GLY A 187 -10.96 -11.88 -0.73
CA GLY A 187 -10.24 -12.83 -1.58
C GLY A 187 -10.85 -13.27 -2.91
N ARG A 188 -9.92 -13.77 -3.74
CA ARG A 188 -10.04 -14.74 -4.86
C ARG A 188 -10.26 -14.25 -6.30
N ALA A 189 -10.04 -12.97 -6.62
CA ALA A 189 -10.04 -12.51 -8.03
C ALA A 189 -8.64 -12.31 -8.63
N ILE A 190 -7.60 -12.84 -8.00
CA ILE A 190 -6.26 -12.96 -8.60
C ILE A 190 -6.15 -14.41 -9.06
N GLN A 191 -5.89 -14.57 -10.36
CA GLN A 191 -6.08 -15.74 -11.23
C GLN A 191 -5.82 -17.11 -10.56
N ALA A 192 -6.50 -18.16 -11.06
CA ALA A 192 -6.52 -19.53 -10.53
C ALA A 192 -5.16 -20.17 -10.15
N ASP A 193 -4.03 -19.61 -10.63
CA ASP A 193 -2.68 -20.01 -10.22
C ASP A 193 -2.26 -19.50 -8.82
N PHE A 194 -2.80 -18.38 -8.34
CA PHE A 194 -2.55 -17.84 -6.99
C PHE A 194 -3.27 -18.66 -5.90
N ILE A 195 -4.43 -19.23 -6.21
CA ILE A 195 -5.28 -19.94 -5.25
C ILE A 195 -4.75 -21.35 -4.95
N SER A 196 -3.94 -21.96 -5.84
CA SER A 196 -3.36 -23.28 -5.55
C SER A 196 -2.23 -23.24 -4.52
N LEU A 197 -1.76 -22.05 -4.13
CA LEU A 197 -0.70 -21.83 -3.13
C LEU A 197 -1.25 -21.42 -1.75
N ALA A 198 -2.45 -20.86 -1.66
CA ALA A 198 -3.09 -20.47 -0.39
C ALA A 198 -4.10 -21.51 0.07
N THR A 199 -3.65 -22.45 0.91
CA THR A 199 -4.54 -23.34 1.68
C THR A 199 -5.01 -22.71 3.00
N ASP A 200 -4.47 -21.57 3.37
CA ASP A 200 -4.51 -21.04 4.74
C ASP A 200 -5.35 -19.75 4.78
N GLY A 201 -5.84 -19.38 5.97
CA GLY A 201 -6.96 -18.46 6.20
C GLY A 201 -6.67 -16.98 5.89
N ASP A 202 -7.31 -16.10 6.64
CA ASP A 202 -7.10 -14.63 6.69
C ASP A 202 -7.29 -14.29 8.17
N ALA A 203 -6.27 -14.64 8.95
CA ALA A 203 -6.31 -14.82 10.40
C ALA A 203 -6.62 -13.52 11.15
N ASP A 204 -6.23 -12.39 10.57
CA ASP A 204 -6.49 -11.05 11.10
C ASP A 204 -7.66 -10.34 10.41
N SER A 205 -8.16 -10.91 9.31
CA SER A 205 -9.32 -10.44 8.55
C SER A 205 -9.11 -9.05 7.92
N ASP A 206 -7.87 -8.70 7.58
CA ASP A 206 -7.53 -7.49 6.85
C ASP A 206 -7.81 -7.61 5.33
N GLY A 207 -8.04 -8.85 4.88
CA GLY A 207 -8.36 -9.22 3.50
C GLY A 207 -7.20 -9.88 2.74
N MET A 208 -6.03 -10.07 3.35
CA MET A 208 -4.90 -10.80 2.79
C MET A 208 -4.93 -12.27 3.25
N PRO A 209 -4.85 -13.27 2.35
CA PRO A 209 -4.73 -14.65 2.81
C PRO A 209 -3.43 -14.82 3.60
N ASP A 210 -3.41 -15.64 4.67
CA ASP A 210 -2.27 -15.86 5.58
C ASP A 210 -0.94 -16.13 4.84
N ALA A 211 -1.00 -16.78 3.68
CA ALA A 211 0.18 -17.07 2.84
C ALA A 211 0.79 -15.82 2.15
N PHE A 212 0.05 -14.71 2.14
CA PHE A 212 0.37 -13.42 1.53
C PHE A 212 0.18 -12.26 2.52
N ASP A 213 -0.26 -12.53 3.74
CA ASP A 213 -0.45 -11.53 4.78
C ASP A 213 0.92 -11.20 5.40
N SER A 214 1.20 -9.90 5.52
CA SER A 214 2.40 -9.43 6.21
C SER A 214 2.07 -8.82 7.56
N ASP A 215 0.81 -8.50 7.86
CA ASP A 215 0.39 -7.80 9.08
C ASP A 215 0.54 -8.69 10.33
N THR A 216 1.78 -8.83 10.77
CA THR A 216 2.18 -9.78 11.81
C THR A 216 1.57 -9.49 13.17
N ASP A 217 1.22 -8.22 13.41
CA ASP A 217 0.65 -7.77 14.66
C ASP A 217 -0.86 -7.52 14.56
N SER A 218 -1.47 -7.82 13.40
CA SER A 218 -2.91 -7.75 13.12
C SER A 218 -3.48 -6.36 13.38
N ASN A 219 -2.70 -5.33 13.12
CA ASN A 219 -3.07 -3.95 13.43
C ASN A 219 -3.70 -3.21 12.23
N GLY A 220 -3.88 -3.87 11.09
CA GLY A 220 -4.43 -3.34 9.84
C GLY A 220 -3.48 -2.43 9.05
N ILE A 221 -2.21 -2.30 9.44
CA ILE A 221 -1.23 -1.42 8.84
C ILE A 221 -0.03 -2.24 8.39
N LEU A 222 0.07 -2.46 7.08
CA LEU A 222 1.31 -2.93 6.46
C LEU A 222 2.42 -1.88 6.59
N ASN A 223 3.45 -2.16 7.38
CA ASN A 223 4.56 -1.25 7.69
C ASN A 223 5.89 -2.03 7.87
N PRO A 224 7.02 -1.38 8.18
CA PRO A 224 8.29 -2.08 8.38
C PRO A 224 8.35 -3.07 9.57
N PHE A 225 7.36 -3.10 10.47
CA PHE A 225 7.27 -4.05 11.60
C PHE A 225 6.82 -5.46 11.14
N ASP A 226 6.22 -5.53 9.96
CA ASP A 226 5.54 -6.69 9.38
C ASP A 226 6.50 -7.66 8.69
N THR A 227 7.30 -8.34 9.52
CA THR A 227 8.51 -9.05 9.12
C THR A 227 8.33 -10.56 8.88
N SER A 228 7.12 -11.13 9.02
CA SER A 228 6.91 -12.55 8.70
C SER A 228 6.72 -12.74 7.20
N PHE A 229 7.84 -12.85 6.48
CA PHE A 229 7.83 -13.18 5.07
C PHE A 229 7.51 -14.67 4.90
N VAL A 230 6.28 -15.01 4.48
CA VAL A 230 6.10 -16.25 3.74
C VAL A 230 6.65 -15.98 2.33
N ARG A 231 7.92 -16.33 2.10
CA ARG A 231 8.47 -16.33 0.73
C ARG A 231 7.64 -17.28 -0.11
N LEU A 232 6.92 -16.73 -1.08
CA LEU A 232 6.16 -17.53 -2.02
C LEU A 232 7.11 -18.51 -2.74
N PRO A 233 6.69 -19.77 -2.98
CA PRO A 233 7.40 -20.64 -3.90
C PRO A 233 7.47 -19.94 -5.26
N ARG A 234 8.69 -19.78 -5.81
CA ARG A 234 8.94 -19.00 -7.04
C ARG A 234 8.55 -17.52 -6.87
N SER A 235 9.22 -16.82 -5.95
CA SER A 235 9.13 -15.36 -5.83
C SER A 235 10.26 -14.65 -6.56
N PHE A 236 10.08 -13.35 -6.74
CA PHE A 236 11.12 -12.39 -7.13
C PHE A 236 11.10 -11.21 -6.16
N TYR A 237 12.14 -10.39 -6.09
CA TYR A 237 12.09 -9.18 -5.25
C TYR A 237 11.46 -8.00 -6.00
N VAL A 238 10.64 -7.23 -5.28
CA VAL A 238 10.19 -5.89 -5.68
C VAL A 238 10.31 -4.99 -4.46
N PHE A 239 10.77 -3.76 -4.66
CA PHE A 239 10.75 -2.74 -3.61
C PHE A 239 10.62 -1.34 -4.20
N SER A 240 10.00 -0.46 -3.43
CA SER A 240 9.83 0.94 -3.72
C SER A 240 11.08 1.74 -3.36
N ASN A 241 11.40 2.72 -4.20
CA ASN A 241 12.46 3.68 -4.00
C ASN A 241 11.89 5.08 -4.22
N LEU A 242 11.82 5.88 -3.16
CA LEU A 242 11.46 7.29 -3.20
C LEU A 242 12.69 8.14 -2.89
N LYS A 243 13.50 8.43 -3.91
CA LYS A 243 14.71 9.23 -3.77
C LYS A 243 14.51 10.61 -4.41
N VAL A 244 14.73 11.68 -3.64
CA VAL A 244 14.55 13.06 -4.12
C VAL A 244 15.73 13.95 -3.83
N PRO A 245 15.97 15.00 -4.64
CA PRO A 245 16.90 16.06 -4.25
C PRO A 245 16.35 16.88 -3.08
N LEU A 246 17.23 17.52 -2.31
CA LEU A 246 16.88 18.26 -1.08
C LEU A 246 15.73 19.26 -1.28
N GLU A 247 15.70 19.98 -2.40
CA GLU A 247 14.66 20.95 -2.76
C GLU A 247 13.28 20.35 -3.07
N ARG A 248 13.19 19.02 -3.22
CA ARG A 248 11.94 18.28 -3.46
C ARG A 248 11.48 17.47 -2.25
N THR A 249 12.10 17.70 -1.08
CA THR A 249 11.70 17.09 0.19
C THR A 249 10.25 17.41 0.53
N VAL A 250 9.50 16.38 0.91
CA VAL A 250 8.13 16.50 1.40
C VAL A 250 8.05 15.76 2.73
N ASN A 251 7.79 16.50 3.82
CA ASN A 251 7.74 15.95 5.17
C ASN A 251 6.90 16.86 6.09
N SER A 252 5.96 16.29 6.85
CA SER A 252 5.03 17.05 7.69
C SER A 252 5.62 17.69 8.95
N ASN A 253 6.80 17.24 9.36
CA ASN A 253 7.49 17.78 10.54
C ASN A 253 8.25 19.08 10.27
N THR A 254 8.29 19.51 9.01
CA THR A 254 9.00 20.73 8.57
C THR A 254 8.26 22.04 8.93
N GLY A 255 7.12 21.95 9.63
CA GLY A 255 6.27 23.08 10.01
C GLY A 255 5.20 23.43 8.97
N VAL A 256 5.17 22.74 7.84
CA VAL A 256 4.13 22.84 6.81
C VAL A 256 3.57 21.45 6.52
N THR A 257 2.27 21.26 6.69
CA THR A 257 1.60 19.99 6.35
C THR A 257 1.54 19.83 4.83
N PRO A 258 2.08 18.72 4.26
CA PRO A 258 2.01 18.46 2.84
C PRO A 258 0.57 18.35 2.35
N THR A 259 0.30 19.05 1.25
CA THR A 259 -0.94 18.89 0.50
C THR A 259 -0.93 17.56 -0.27
N SER A 260 -2.11 17.07 -0.64
CA SER A 260 -2.22 15.87 -1.50
C SER A 260 -1.56 16.09 -2.86
N ASP A 261 -1.58 17.30 -3.40
CA ASP A 261 -0.98 17.61 -4.70
C ASP A 261 0.55 17.57 -4.64
N GLU A 262 1.16 18.03 -3.54
CA GLU A 262 2.61 17.91 -3.31
C GLU A 262 3.03 16.45 -3.19
N VAL A 263 2.28 15.63 -2.43
CA VAL A 263 2.54 14.19 -2.32
C VAL A 263 2.31 13.48 -3.67
N ASN A 264 1.27 13.83 -4.41
CA ASN A 264 1.03 13.26 -5.74
C ASN A 264 2.15 13.62 -6.73
N THR A 265 2.64 14.86 -6.69
CA THR A 265 3.75 15.30 -7.54
C THR A 265 5.03 14.56 -7.16
N LEU A 266 5.31 14.43 -5.86
CA LEU A 266 6.42 13.64 -5.33
C LEU A 266 6.40 12.20 -5.86
N LEU A 267 5.26 11.50 -5.72
CA LEU A 267 5.14 10.11 -6.14
C LEU A 267 5.25 9.97 -7.67
N LYS A 268 4.57 10.82 -8.43
CA LYS A 268 4.63 10.80 -9.89
C LYS A 268 6.03 10.96 -10.45
N ASP A 269 6.78 11.90 -9.88
CA ASP A 269 8.06 12.30 -10.43
C ASP A 269 9.22 11.42 -9.95
N PHE A 270 9.10 10.81 -8.75
CA PHE A 270 10.24 10.17 -8.08
C PHE A 270 9.98 8.75 -7.56
N MET A 271 8.74 8.26 -7.48
CA MET A 271 8.48 6.90 -7.00
C MET A 271 8.84 5.86 -8.06
N THR A 272 9.89 5.10 -7.79
CA THR A 272 10.35 4.01 -8.65
C THR A 272 10.18 2.65 -7.96
N LEU A 273 9.97 1.60 -8.75
CA LEU A 273 10.00 0.21 -8.30
C LEU A 273 11.23 -0.47 -8.90
N ALA A 274 12.02 -1.08 -8.05
CA ALA A 274 13.10 -1.97 -8.43
C ALA A 274 12.56 -3.41 -8.41
N MET A 275 12.56 -4.08 -9.55
CA MET A 275 12.01 -5.43 -9.70
C MET A 275 13.06 -6.38 -10.28
N GLU A 276 13.42 -7.42 -9.54
CA GLU A 276 14.32 -8.48 -10.03
C GLU A 276 13.80 -9.01 -11.36
N VAL A 277 14.64 -9.14 -12.40
CA VAL A 277 14.21 -9.80 -13.63
C VAL A 277 14.66 -11.26 -13.60
N LYS A 278 13.71 -12.20 -13.64
CA LYS A 278 14.04 -13.63 -13.52
C LYS A 278 14.69 -14.21 -14.77
N ALA A 279 14.25 -13.81 -15.96
CA ALA A 279 14.77 -14.34 -17.22
C ALA A 279 16.27 -14.09 -17.40
N ASP A 280 17.02 -15.12 -17.79
CA ASP A 280 18.37 -15.00 -18.32
C ASP A 280 18.33 -14.88 -19.86
N SER A 281 18.47 -13.65 -20.36
CA SER A 281 18.51 -13.39 -21.80
C SER A 281 19.69 -14.07 -22.50
N GLY A 282 20.78 -14.36 -21.79
CA GLY A 282 21.91 -15.15 -22.30
C GLY A 282 21.55 -16.61 -22.56
N ALA A 283 20.54 -17.12 -21.85
CA ALA A 283 19.95 -18.44 -22.05
C ALA A 283 18.78 -18.43 -23.06
N GLY A 284 18.42 -17.27 -23.61
CA GLY A 284 17.28 -17.12 -24.52
C GLY A 284 15.92 -17.09 -23.80
N GLU A 285 15.90 -16.75 -22.52
CA GLU A 285 14.67 -16.56 -21.75
C GLU A 285 14.15 -15.13 -21.88
N GLU A 286 12.85 -14.96 -21.80
CA GLU A 286 12.15 -13.67 -21.77
C GLU A 286 11.30 -13.57 -20.51
N SER A 287 11.23 -12.38 -19.90
CA SER A 287 10.39 -12.12 -18.73
C SER A 287 9.43 -10.99 -19.05
N GLU A 288 8.16 -11.15 -18.72
CA GLU A 288 7.11 -10.13 -18.89
C GLU A 288 6.44 -9.85 -17.56
N LEU A 289 6.04 -8.60 -17.34
CA LEU A 289 5.37 -8.18 -16.11
C LEU A 289 3.86 -8.10 -16.32
N ASP A 290 3.13 -8.91 -15.54
CA ASP A 290 1.70 -8.83 -15.34
C ASP A 290 1.39 -8.17 -13.99
N CYS A 291 0.83 -6.97 -14.08
CA CYS A 291 0.38 -6.18 -12.93
C CYS A 291 -1.15 -6.15 -12.78
N GLY A 292 -1.87 -6.97 -13.53
CA GLY A 292 -3.33 -6.92 -13.61
C GLY A 292 -3.83 -5.52 -13.99
N SER A 293 -4.49 -4.84 -13.06
CA SER A 293 -5.12 -3.53 -13.28
C SER A 293 -4.38 -2.36 -12.66
N LEU A 294 -3.12 -2.53 -12.24
CA LEU A 294 -2.35 -1.42 -11.66
C LEU A 294 -2.02 -0.40 -12.75
N SER A 295 -2.39 0.86 -12.52
CA SER A 295 -2.29 1.93 -13.53
C SER A 295 -0.85 2.21 -13.97
N TYR A 296 0.14 1.84 -13.18
CA TYR A 296 1.54 2.11 -13.45
C TYR A 296 2.29 0.98 -14.15
N CYS A 297 1.62 -0.13 -14.50
CA CYS A 297 2.20 -1.17 -15.33
C CYS A 297 1.15 -1.96 -16.14
N SER A 298 0.08 -1.27 -16.55
CA SER A 298 -0.92 -1.75 -17.51
C SER A 298 -0.96 -0.84 -18.73
N THR A 299 -1.46 -1.35 -19.85
CA THR A 299 -1.55 -0.63 -21.14
C THR A 299 -2.23 0.74 -21.00
N GLY A 300 -1.63 1.79 -21.59
CA GLY A 300 -2.10 3.17 -21.46
C GLY A 300 -1.94 3.78 -20.06
N GLY A 301 -1.15 3.11 -19.21
CA GLY A 301 -0.86 3.50 -17.84
C GLY A 301 0.10 4.67 -17.68
N THR A 302 0.50 4.91 -16.43
CA THR A 302 1.41 6.00 -16.02
C THR A 302 2.88 5.59 -15.98
N GLY A 303 3.15 4.28 -16.06
CA GLY A 303 4.47 3.69 -15.88
C GLY A 303 5.47 4.01 -16.99
N LYS A 304 6.73 4.18 -16.60
CA LYS A 304 7.85 4.38 -17.52
C LYS A 304 9.10 3.66 -17.04
N ILE A 305 9.93 3.19 -17.97
CA ILE A 305 11.25 2.67 -17.60
C ILE A 305 12.10 3.84 -17.09
N ALA A 306 12.58 3.77 -15.85
CA ALA A 306 13.32 4.83 -15.19
C ALA A 306 14.59 5.17 -15.97
N GLY A 307 14.96 6.47 -16.01
CA GLY A 307 16.07 6.96 -16.82
C GLY A 307 15.80 7.02 -18.33
N THR A 308 14.58 6.68 -18.78
CA THR A 308 14.18 6.74 -20.18
C THR A 308 12.86 7.50 -20.36
N SER A 309 12.47 7.76 -21.61
CA SER A 309 11.13 8.25 -21.96
C SER A 309 10.17 7.13 -22.40
N THR A 310 10.54 5.87 -22.19
CA THR A 310 9.81 4.69 -22.67
C THR A 310 8.65 4.37 -21.74
N ASN A 311 7.41 4.43 -22.26
CA ASN A 311 6.22 4.04 -21.51
C ASN A 311 6.19 2.52 -21.33
N PHE A 312 5.73 2.08 -20.17
CA PHE A 312 5.55 0.67 -19.84
C PHE A 312 4.07 0.38 -19.62
N PRO A 313 3.50 -0.71 -20.19
CA PRO A 313 4.15 -1.71 -21.04
C PRO A 313 4.20 -1.34 -22.54
N ASP A 314 3.43 -0.34 -22.99
CA ASP A 314 3.12 -0.06 -24.41
C ASP A 314 4.30 -0.08 -25.39
N ASN A 315 5.50 0.34 -24.98
CA ASN A 315 6.66 0.44 -25.86
C ASN A 315 7.62 -0.76 -25.77
N VAL A 316 7.33 -1.71 -24.88
CA VAL A 316 8.11 -2.93 -24.64
C VAL A 316 7.23 -4.19 -24.65
N ASP A 317 6.07 -4.10 -25.29
CA ASP A 317 5.12 -5.19 -25.49
C ASP A 317 5.12 -5.56 -26.98
N SER A 318 5.99 -6.49 -27.37
CA SER A 318 6.27 -6.76 -28.78
C SER A 318 5.22 -7.65 -29.45
N ASP A 319 4.50 -8.44 -28.68
CA ASP A 319 3.44 -9.35 -29.14
C ASP A 319 2.03 -8.82 -28.87
N SER A 320 1.91 -7.66 -28.21
CA SER A 320 0.68 -6.90 -27.97
C SER A 320 -0.32 -7.63 -27.09
N ASP A 321 0.17 -8.39 -26.11
CA ASP A 321 -0.66 -9.11 -25.15
C ASP A 321 -1.02 -8.27 -23.91
N GLY A 322 -0.44 -7.06 -23.81
CA GLY A 322 -0.64 -6.12 -22.71
C GLY A 322 0.41 -6.23 -21.60
N LEU A 323 1.38 -7.14 -21.73
CA LEU A 323 2.46 -7.35 -20.77
C LEU A 323 3.77 -6.73 -21.31
N GLY A 324 4.49 -6.03 -20.44
CA GLY A 324 5.74 -5.40 -20.85
C GLY A 324 6.93 -6.33 -20.63
N THR A 325 7.74 -6.54 -21.66
CA THR A 325 9.03 -7.25 -21.55
C THR A 325 9.94 -6.52 -20.56
N MET A 326 10.39 -7.28 -19.55
CA MET A 326 11.34 -6.84 -18.54
C MET A 326 12.77 -7.16 -18.99
N THR A 327 13.60 -6.14 -19.11
CA THR A 327 15.03 -6.28 -19.42
C THR A 327 15.87 -6.07 -18.17
N LYS A 328 16.82 -6.98 -17.90
CA LYS A 328 17.79 -6.85 -16.81
C LYS A 328 18.62 -5.58 -16.95
N GLY A 329 18.57 -4.71 -15.95
CA GLY A 329 19.54 -3.64 -15.76
C GLY A 329 20.89 -4.17 -15.28
N SER A 330 21.84 -3.26 -15.05
CA SER A 330 23.19 -3.59 -14.54
C SER A 330 23.17 -4.25 -13.16
N THR A 331 22.14 -3.98 -12.36
CA THR A 331 21.89 -4.53 -11.03
C THR A 331 20.99 -5.78 -11.05
N GLY A 332 20.62 -6.27 -12.23
CA GLY A 332 19.78 -7.46 -12.40
C GLY A 332 18.28 -7.22 -12.29
N ASP A 333 17.87 -5.97 -12.13
CA ASP A 333 16.50 -5.52 -11.96
C ASP A 333 16.03 -4.57 -13.07
N LEU A 334 14.72 -4.43 -13.21
CA LEU A 334 14.05 -3.37 -13.95
C LEU A 334 13.71 -2.24 -12.98
N GLN A 335 14.04 -1.02 -13.35
CA GLN A 335 13.65 0.19 -12.63
C GLN A 335 12.44 0.82 -13.32
N LEU A 336 11.28 0.81 -12.67
CA LEU A 336 10.02 1.34 -13.20
C LEU A 336 9.65 2.62 -12.44
N LEU A 337 9.68 3.77 -13.11
CA LEU A 337 9.04 4.99 -12.61
C LEU A 337 7.52 4.83 -12.71
N THR A 338 6.85 4.84 -11.57
CA THR A 338 5.42 4.46 -11.52
C THR A 338 4.52 5.51 -12.16
N GLY A 339 4.82 6.80 -11.97
CA GLY A 339 3.91 7.88 -12.36
C GLY A 339 2.58 7.86 -11.59
N ALA A 340 2.50 7.07 -10.51
CA ALA A 340 1.28 6.82 -9.76
C ALA A 340 0.97 7.99 -8.79
N GLU A 341 -0.31 8.25 -8.56
CA GLU A 341 -0.75 9.12 -7.47
C GLU A 341 -0.90 8.35 -6.17
N LEU A 342 -1.10 9.08 -5.07
CA LEU A 342 -1.34 8.55 -3.74
C LEU A 342 -2.46 7.50 -3.67
N ALA A 343 -3.45 7.58 -4.57
CA ALA A 343 -4.57 6.65 -4.64
C ALA A 343 -4.26 5.38 -5.45
N ASP A 344 -3.23 5.42 -6.30
CA ASP A 344 -2.99 4.41 -7.33
C ASP A 344 -1.92 3.39 -6.94
N ILE A 345 -1.00 3.76 -6.05
CA ILE A 345 0.04 2.88 -5.53
C ILE A 345 -0.12 2.64 -4.02
N ASN A 346 -0.12 1.37 -3.62
CA ASN A 346 -0.37 0.98 -2.25
C ASN A 346 0.43 -0.26 -1.85
N ASN A 347 0.67 -0.39 -0.54
CA ASN A 347 1.14 -1.62 0.07
C ASN A 347 0.16 -2.76 -0.27
N GLY A 348 0.70 -3.92 -0.61
CA GLY A 348 -0.03 -5.10 -1.07
C GLY A 348 -0.33 -5.13 -2.58
N ASP A 349 0.12 -4.15 -3.36
CA ASP A 349 0.03 -4.23 -4.83
C ASP A 349 0.79 -5.47 -5.33
N LEU A 350 0.16 -6.25 -6.22
CA LEU A 350 0.65 -7.57 -6.61
C LEU A 350 1.21 -7.58 -8.03
N PHE A 351 2.28 -8.33 -8.20
CA PHE A 351 3.03 -8.47 -9.44
C PHE A 351 3.24 -9.95 -9.77
N LYS A 352 3.16 -10.25 -11.06
CA LYS A 352 3.50 -11.54 -11.62
C LYS A 352 4.52 -11.34 -12.72
N GLN A 353 5.64 -12.05 -12.63
CA GLN A 353 6.56 -12.22 -13.74
C GLN A 353 6.25 -13.50 -14.49
N VAL A 354 6.07 -13.41 -15.79
CA VAL A 354 5.90 -14.56 -16.70
C VAL A 354 7.23 -14.75 -17.41
N VAL A 355 7.93 -15.84 -17.11
CA VAL A 355 9.18 -16.19 -17.76
C VAL A 355 8.93 -17.28 -18.80
N THR A 356 9.25 -16.97 -20.05
CA THR A 356 9.25 -17.93 -21.16
C THR A 356 10.68 -18.38 -21.44
N ASP A 357 10.94 -19.69 -21.33
CA ASP A 357 12.25 -20.27 -21.61
C ASP A 357 12.50 -20.44 -23.12
N ALA A 358 13.76 -20.74 -23.49
CA ALA A 358 14.16 -20.93 -24.89
C ALA A 358 13.46 -22.08 -25.62
N THR A 359 12.75 -22.96 -24.90
CA THR A 359 11.92 -24.05 -25.44
C THR A 359 10.43 -23.74 -25.43
N ALA A 360 10.05 -22.49 -25.15
CA ALA A 360 8.68 -22.00 -24.97
C ALA A 360 7.95 -22.59 -23.75
N GLY A 361 8.70 -23.07 -22.75
CA GLY A 361 8.15 -23.38 -21.43
C GLY A 361 7.86 -22.09 -20.66
N VAL A 362 6.72 -22.04 -19.97
CA VAL A 362 6.29 -20.84 -19.22
C VAL A 362 6.32 -21.13 -17.72
N VAL A 363 6.96 -20.24 -16.96
CA VAL A 363 7.03 -20.27 -15.50
C VAL A 363 6.64 -18.91 -14.94
N SER A 364 5.72 -18.88 -13.97
CA SER A 364 5.36 -17.64 -13.29
C SER A 364 6.05 -17.49 -11.94
N PHE A 365 6.43 -16.26 -11.64
CA PHE A 365 6.94 -15.81 -10.35
C PHE A 365 6.03 -14.72 -9.80
N PHE A 366 5.85 -14.67 -8.49
CA PHE A 366 4.90 -13.75 -7.85
C PHE A 366 5.56 -12.93 -6.76
N GLN A 367 5.14 -11.68 -6.62
CA GLN A 367 5.54 -10.85 -5.50
C GLN A 367 4.52 -9.74 -5.20
N LYS A 368 4.50 -9.24 -3.96
CA LYS A 368 3.74 -8.05 -3.55
C LYS A 368 4.66 -6.88 -3.21
N LEU A 369 4.14 -5.67 -3.30
CA LEU A 369 4.77 -4.47 -2.75
C LEU A 369 4.55 -4.44 -1.25
N ASP A 370 5.60 -4.60 -0.46
CA ASP A 370 5.47 -4.69 0.98
C ASP A 370 5.14 -3.30 1.57
N PHE A 371 5.90 -2.29 1.17
CA PHE A 371 5.74 -0.95 1.71
C PHE A 371 5.92 0.15 0.67
N VAL A 372 5.30 1.31 0.92
CA VAL A 372 5.41 2.51 0.07
C VAL A 372 5.52 3.74 0.95
N PHE A 373 6.68 4.39 0.90
CA PHE A 373 6.86 5.69 1.51
C PHE A 373 6.05 6.76 0.76
N LYS A 374 5.29 7.57 1.51
CA LYS A 374 4.42 8.63 0.97
C LYS A 374 4.97 10.04 1.21
N SER A 375 6.16 10.11 1.79
CA SER A 375 6.92 11.31 2.08
C SER A 375 8.39 10.91 2.26
N THR A 376 9.29 11.87 2.35
CA THR A 376 10.73 11.64 2.45
C THR A 376 11.23 11.96 3.85
N PRO A 377 12.39 11.44 4.27
CA PRO A 377 13.09 12.04 5.40
C PRO A 377 13.37 13.51 5.11
N ALA A 378 13.56 14.30 6.17
CA ALA A 378 13.90 15.70 6.06
C ALA A 378 15.02 16.05 7.03
N ILE A 379 16.08 16.67 6.52
CA ILE A 379 17.21 17.13 7.33
C ILE A 379 16.79 18.41 8.04
N LYS A 380 16.88 18.44 9.36
CA LYS A 380 16.65 19.65 10.16
C LYS A 380 17.93 20.48 10.24
N SER A 381 19.04 19.83 10.57
CA SER A 381 20.35 20.47 10.61
C SER A 381 21.50 19.49 10.42
N ILE A 382 22.64 20.02 9.99
CA ILE A 382 23.91 19.29 9.90
C ILE A 382 24.97 20.09 10.63
N THR A 383 25.62 19.48 11.64
CA THR A 383 26.80 20.03 12.30
C THR A 383 28.05 19.33 11.81
N VAL A 384 28.97 20.10 11.23
CA VAL A 384 30.27 19.58 10.76
C VAL A 384 31.25 19.52 11.93
N ASN A 385 31.84 18.35 12.13
CA ASN A 385 32.79 18.01 13.20
C ASN A 385 32.30 18.48 14.58
N PRO A 386 31.21 17.89 15.12
CA PRO A 386 30.51 18.38 16.32
C PRO A 386 31.39 18.50 17.57
N THR A 387 32.47 17.72 17.64
CA THR A 387 33.42 17.66 18.78
C THR A 387 34.75 18.35 18.52
N SER A 388 35.00 18.83 17.30
CA SER A 388 36.27 19.44 16.90
C SER A 388 36.50 20.80 17.56
N THR A 389 37.73 21.06 17.95
CA THR A 389 38.17 22.36 18.46
C THR A 389 38.79 23.23 17.36
N SER A 390 39.27 22.64 16.27
CA SER A 390 39.81 23.35 15.11
C SER A 390 39.63 22.56 13.79
N PRO A 391 38.76 23.01 12.87
CA PRO A 391 37.89 24.17 12.97
C PRO A 391 36.82 23.97 14.05
N ALA A 392 36.29 25.09 14.55
CA ALA A 392 35.14 25.05 15.45
C ALA A 392 33.92 24.46 14.71
N PRO A 393 33.00 23.76 15.40
CA PRO A 393 31.85 23.13 14.76
C PRO A 393 30.96 24.17 14.08
N VAL A 394 30.48 23.85 12.88
CA VAL A 394 29.57 24.71 12.12
C VAL A 394 28.28 23.96 11.87
N THR A 395 27.17 24.53 12.34
CA THR A 395 25.82 24.00 12.11
C THR A 395 25.13 24.72 10.96
N THR A 396 24.65 23.95 10.00
CA THR A 396 23.79 24.42 8.91
C THR A 396 22.35 23.99 9.22
N GLU A 397 21.48 24.96 9.49
CA GLU A 397 20.05 24.75 9.70
C GLU A 397 19.29 24.78 8.37
N MET A 398 18.36 23.85 8.19
CA MET A 398 17.53 23.75 6.99
C MET A 398 16.19 24.46 7.21
N THR A 399 15.75 25.27 6.23
CA THR A 399 14.46 25.95 6.26
C THR A 399 13.61 25.50 5.10
N TYR A 400 12.42 24.96 5.38
CA TYR A 400 11.52 24.41 4.37
C TYR A 400 10.43 25.41 3.97
N PRO A 401 9.97 25.40 2.70
CA PRO A 401 10.50 24.59 1.59
C PRO A 401 11.92 25.02 1.18
N ILE A 402 12.78 24.05 0.89
CA ILE A 402 14.16 24.30 0.46
C ILE A 402 14.14 24.84 -0.97
N THR A 403 14.75 26.00 -1.19
CA THR A 403 14.88 26.59 -2.53
C THR A 403 16.13 26.08 -3.23
N GLU A 404 16.11 26.04 -4.56
CA GLU A 404 17.32 25.83 -5.37
C GLU A 404 18.43 26.81 -4.94
N GLY A 405 19.67 26.31 -4.82
CA GLY A 405 20.81 27.09 -4.33
C GLY A 405 20.89 27.26 -2.81
N ALA A 406 19.96 26.70 -2.02
CA ALA A 406 20.13 26.63 -0.56
C ALA A 406 21.31 25.72 -0.17
N PRO A 407 21.93 25.90 1.01
CA PRO A 407 22.98 25.01 1.50
C PRO A 407 22.55 23.54 1.50
N GLY A 408 23.44 22.67 1.02
CA GLY A 408 23.20 21.23 0.89
C GLY A 408 22.52 20.82 -0.41
N THR A 409 22.05 21.76 -1.24
CA THR A 409 21.57 21.44 -2.59
C THR A 409 22.74 21.12 -3.53
N ALA A 410 22.46 20.46 -4.65
CA ALA A 410 23.49 20.11 -5.65
C ALA A 410 24.24 21.33 -6.22
N THR A 411 23.64 22.51 -6.17
CA THR A 411 24.23 23.77 -6.65
C THR A 411 24.95 24.58 -5.57
N ASN A 412 24.82 24.19 -4.30
CA ASN A 412 25.42 24.88 -3.17
C ASN A 412 25.66 23.89 -2.01
N CYS A 413 26.73 23.11 -2.13
CA CYS A 413 27.07 22.06 -1.18
C CYS A 413 27.48 22.64 0.19
N ILE A 414 27.22 21.89 1.26
CA ILE A 414 27.68 22.24 2.61
C ILE A 414 29.20 22.14 2.63
N GLN A 415 29.85 23.22 3.05
CA GLN A 415 31.31 23.27 3.10
C GLN A 415 31.81 22.48 4.31
N VAL A 416 32.68 21.50 4.06
CA VAL A 416 33.24 20.61 5.07
C VAL A 416 34.77 20.71 5.08
N ALA A 417 35.37 20.63 6.26
CA ALA A 417 36.81 20.52 6.42
C ALA A 417 37.11 19.41 7.44
N PRO A 418 38.27 18.74 7.37
CA PRO A 418 38.68 17.81 8.41
C PRO A 418 38.70 18.46 9.80
N GLY A 419 38.30 17.71 10.83
CA GLY A 419 38.39 18.10 12.23
C GLY A 419 39.76 17.81 12.84
N ASP A 420 39.84 17.86 14.18
CA ASP A 420 41.07 17.58 14.93
C ASP A 420 41.67 16.18 14.66
N ASP A 421 40.84 15.21 14.26
CA ASP A 421 41.23 13.82 13.97
C ASP A 421 41.54 13.56 12.48
N ASP A 422 41.71 14.62 11.67
CA ASP A 422 41.84 14.57 10.20
C ASP A 422 40.64 13.95 9.45
N ASP A 423 39.55 13.66 10.17
CA ASP A 423 38.30 13.13 9.63
C ASP A 423 37.24 14.21 9.43
N ILE A 424 36.36 13.99 8.46
CA ILE A 424 35.12 14.75 8.26
C ILE A 424 33.96 13.96 8.90
N GLN A 425 33.39 14.52 9.97
CA GLN A 425 32.24 13.96 10.67
C GLN A 425 31.03 14.87 10.51
N LEU A 426 29.85 14.29 10.28
CA LEU A 426 28.58 15.02 10.18
C LEU A 426 27.63 14.52 11.25
N GLU A 427 27.26 15.39 12.19
CA GLU A 427 26.11 15.16 13.06
C GLU A 427 24.85 15.63 12.33
N ILE A 428 23.95 14.69 12.05
CA ILE A 428 22.73 14.91 11.31
C ILE A 428 21.57 14.85 12.28
N THR A 429 20.78 15.92 12.32
CA THR A 429 19.46 15.92 12.95
C THR A 429 18.41 15.85 11.85
N ALA A 430 17.56 14.82 11.86
CA ALA A 430 16.58 14.60 10.80
C ALA A 430 15.21 14.21 11.35
N TRP A 431 14.16 14.44 10.56
CA TRP A 431 12.83 13.89 10.78
C TRP A 431 12.64 12.62 9.95
N ARG A 432 11.94 11.65 10.54
CA ARG A 432 11.51 10.41 9.89
C ARG A 432 10.61 10.72 8.69
N PRO A 433 10.62 9.88 7.64
CA PRO A 433 9.54 9.89 6.67
C PRO A 433 8.21 9.49 7.34
N GLN A 434 7.10 9.89 6.75
CA GLN A 434 5.75 9.61 7.21
C GLN A 434 4.90 8.77 6.25
N ARG A 435 3.95 8.04 6.84
CA ARG A 435 2.78 7.47 6.16
C ARG A 435 1.51 8.24 6.52
N ARG A 436 0.44 7.99 5.77
CA ARG A 436 -0.89 8.51 6.14
C ARG A 436 -1.44 7.76 7.35
N GLY A 437 -2.16 8.48 8.20
CA GLY A 437 -2.91 7.86 9.30
C GLY A 437 -4.04 6.96 8.79
N PHE A 438 -4.30 5.88 9.52
CA PHE A 438 -5.28 4.86 9.21
C PHE A 438 -6.44 4.90 10.23
N ALA A 439 -7.40 5.77 9.94
CA ALA A 439 -8.58 5.98 10.79
C ALA A 439 -9.34 4.71 11.23
N PRO A 440 -9.45 3.62 10.43
CA PRO A 440 -10.16 2.41 10.84
C PRO A 440 -9.67 1.78 12.14
N ILE A 441 -8.41 2.01 12.53
CA ILE A 441 -7.84 1.44 13.76
C ILE A 441 -7.68 2.47 14.89
N GLY A 442 -8.30 3.65 14.72
CA GLY A 442 -8.31 4.70 15.73
C GLY A 442 -7.14 5.68 15.63
N GLU A 443 -6.32 5.63 14.58
CA GLU A 443 -5.35 6.69 14.31
C GLU A 443 -6.07 8.01 14.01
N THR A 444 -5.60 9.09 14.66
CA THR A 444 -6.25 10.41 14.62
C THR A 444 -5.46 11.47 13.87
N GLY A 445 -4.15 11.23 13.64
CA GLY A 445 -3.30 12.11 12.85
C GLY A 445 -3.45 11.90 11.35
N ASP A 446 -3.21 12.96 10.57
CA ASP A 446 -3.17 12.86 9.10
C ASP A 446 -1.89 12.14 8.61
N PHE A 447 -0.81 12.27 9.38
CA PHE A 447 0.49 11.69 9.11
C PHE A 447 1.07 11.07 10.38
N TYR A 448 1.79 9.97 10.19
CA TYR A 448 2.49 9.24 11.23
C TYR A 448 3.95 9.07 10.80
N ASP A 449 4.87 9.46 11.68
CA ASP A 449 6.30 9.18 11.51
C ASP A 449 6.51 7.67 11.50
N ILE A 450 7.26 7.19 10.52
CA ILE A 450 7.53 5.77 10.33
C ILE A 450 8.76 5.41 11.16
N GLY A 451 8.55 4.56 12.16
CA GLY A 451 9.58 4.03 13.04
C GLY A 451 10.22 2.74 12.51
N LYS A 452 11.17 2.17 13.27
CA LYS A 452 11.88 0.92 12.98
C LYS A 452 12.36 0.71 11.55
N THR A 453 12.93 1.78 11.05
CA THR A 453 13.67 1.81 9.80
C THR A 453 15.15 1.59 10.06
N GLU A 454 15.84 1.07 9.05
CA GLU A 454 17.29 1.21 8.93
C GLU A 454 17.59 2.62 8.41
N ILE A 455 18.50 3.33 9.08
CA ILE A 455 18.98 4.64 8.65
C ILE A 455 20.37 4.44 8.06
N THR A 456 20.57 4.94 6.84
CA THR A 456 21.88 4.88 6.20
C THR A 456 22.18 6.14 5.41
N ILE A 457 23.47 6.45 5.34
CA ILE A 457 24.06 7.40 4.40
C ILE A 457 24.57 6.58 3.22
N ASP A 458 23.94 6.79 2.07
CA ASP A 458 24.28 6.13 0.80
C ASP A 458 25.09 7.09 -0.06
N ILE A 459 26.20 6.62 -0.62
CA ILE A 459 26.95 7.32 -1.66
C ILE A 459 26.34 6.86 -2.99
N PRO A 460 25.53 7.72 -3.64
CA PRO A 460 24.70 7.30 -4.75
C PRO A 460 25.53 7.02 -6.00
N ASN A 461 24.94 6.24 -6.92
CA ASN A 461 25.47 6.08 -8.27
C ASN A 461 25.74 7.45 -8.91
N PRO A 462 26.99 7.71 -9.37
CA PRO A 462 27.23 8.92 -10.13
C PRO A 462 26.46 8.87 -11.45
N PRO A 463 26.17 10.02 -12.09
CA PRO A 463 25.69 10.04 -13.46
C PRO A 463 26.62 9.22 -14.35
N ALA A 464 26.08 8.49 -15.32
CA ALA A 464 26.81 7.52 -16.15
C ALA A 464 28.06 8.08 -16.86
N GLU A 465 28.20 9.41 -16.96
CA GLU A 465 29.33 10.10 -17.58
C GLU A 465 30.43 10.54 -16.59
N SER A 466 30.29 10.27 -15.29
CA SER A 466 31.21 10.73 -14.23
C SER A 466 31.57 9.61 -13.25
N ALA A 467 32.17 8.54 -13.75
CA ALA A 467 32.56 7.36 -12.96
C ALA A 467 33.76 7.63 -12.01
N VAL A 468 33.59 8.52 -11.02
CA VAL A 468 34.66 8.82 -10.05
C VAL A 468 34.53 8.01 -8.76
N ARG A 469 33.30 7.61 -8.35
CA ARG A 469 33.07 7.00 -7.03
C ARG A 469 32.25 5.71 -7.12
N THR A 470 32.55 4.76 -6.23
CA THR A 470 31.83 3.49 -6.17
C THR A 470 30.61 3.64 -5.27
N PRO A 471 29.39 3.32 -5.74
CA PRO A 471 28.18 3.43 -4.94
C PRO A 471 28.20 2.42 -3.80
N HIS A 472 27.87 2.87 -2.58
CA HIS A 472 27.77 2.01 -1.40
C HIS A 472 27.07 2.72 -0.24
N ASN A 473 26.54 1.93 0.69
CA ASN A 473 26.06 2.40 1.98
C ASN A 473 27.23 2.46 2.96
N CYS A 474 27.29 3.51 3.78
CA CYS A 474 28.26 3.56 4.88
C CYS A 474 27.98 2.42 5.88
N GLY A 475 29.02 1.70 6.30
CA GLY A 475 28.94 0.63 7.28
C GLY A 475 28.66 1.16 8.69
N VAL A 476 28.04 0.31 9.53
CA VAL A 476 27.64 0.68 10.91
C VAL A 476 28.79 1.23 11.77
N SER A 477 30.03 0.77 11.51
CA SER A 477 31.23 1.24 12.22
C SER A 477 31.56 2.72 11.99
N THR A 478 30.96 3.34 10.97
CA THR A 478 31.13 4.77 10.67
C THR A 478 30.20 5.66 11.49
N TYR A 479 29.21 5.08 12.18
CA TYR A 479 28.21 5.82 12.92
C TYR A 479 28.49 5.86 14.42
N THR A 480 28.09 6.98 15.04
CA THR A 480 27.89 7.08 16.48
C THR A 480 26.54 7.73 16.76
N GLU A 481 25.89 7.33 17.84
CA GLU A 481 24.54 7.79 18.19
C GLU A 481 24.46 8.15 19.67
N SER A 482 23.59 9.10 19.98
CA SER A 482 23.23 9.44 21.37
C SER A 482 21.72 9.58 21.57
N ASP A 483 20.93 9.21 20.56
CA ASP A 483 19.48 9.22 20.59
C ASP A 483 18.96 7.93 21.23
N ASP A 484 18.05 8.06 22.19
CA ASP A 484 17.48 6.91 22.92
C ASP A 484 16.68 5.96 22.01
N ASN A 485 16.31 6.40 20.80
CA ASN A 485 15.60 5.62 19.81
C ASN A 485 16.51 5.14 18.68
N LEU A 486 17.83 5.25 18.78
CA LEU A 486 18.73 4.66 17.78
C LEU A 486 19.56 3.54 18.41
N SER A 487 19.86 2.51 17.62
CA SER A 487 20.73 1.40 18.01
C SER A 487 21.60 0.93 16.86
N THR A 488 22.86 0.65 17.16
CA THR A 488 23.85 0.04 16.27
C THR A 488 24.08 -1.46 16.53
N ASP A 489 23.38 -2.06 17.50
CA ASP A 489 23.61 -3.44 17.96
C ASP A 489 23.26 -4.51 16.90
N SER A 490 22.43 -4.13 15.92
CA SER A 490 21.98 -5.03 14.85
C SER A 490 23.00 -5.18 13.69
N GLY A 491 24.11 -4.44 13.74
CA GLY A 491 25.07 -4.37 12.62
C GLY A 491 24.73 -3.30 11.59
N GLU A 492 23.69 -2.51 11.84
CA GLU A 492 23.19 -1.38 11.06
C GLU A 492 22.75 -0.27 12.04
N LEU A 493 22.66 0.98 11.57
CA LEU A 493 22.08 2.08 12.37
C LEU A 493 20.55 1.98 12.28
N ARG A 494 19.92 1.57 13.38
CA ARG A 494 18.50 1.24 13.42
C ARG A 494 17.72 2.24 14.24
N ASP A 495 16.62 2.73 13.68
CA ASP A 495 15.59 3.41 14.45
C ASP A 495 14.83 2.38 15.29
N GLU A 496 14.60 2.67 16.55
CA GLU A 496 13.90 1.84 17.50
C GLU A 496 12.59 2.50 17.95
N ALA A 497 12.26 3.71 17.48
CA ALA A 497 10.95 4.30 17.70
C ALA A 497 9.86 3.49 17.00
N PHE A 498 8.67 3.42 17.60
CA PHE A 498 7.47 2.94 16.92
C PHE A 498 6.85 4.05 16.07
N ASP A 499 5.91 3.68 15.21
CA ASP A 499 5.09 4.65 14.53
C ASP A 499 4.37 5.56 15.52
N GLY A 500 4.39 6.85 15.24
CA GLY A 500 3.78 7.88 16.09
C GLY A 500 3.17 8.98 15.24
N ILE A 501 2.24 9.74 15.82
CA ILE A 501 1.72 10.94 15.15
C ILE A 501 2.91 11.83 14.81
N ALA A 502 2.93 12.34 13.57
CA ALA A 502 3.97 13.22 13.10
C ALA A 502 4.13 14.43 14.06
N ASP A 503 5.34 14.60 14.60
CA ASP A 503 5.67 15.67 15.54
C ASP A 503 7.02 16.31 15.15
N PRO A 504 7.09 17.63 14.92
CA PRO A 504 8.34 18.35 14.71
C PRO A 504 9.40 18.18 15.81
N ALA A 505 9.01 17.76 17.01
CA ALA A 505 9.93 17.43 18.10
C ALA A 505 10.57 16.04 17.94
N ASN A 506 9.96 15.12 17.19
CA ASN A 506 10.44 13.75 16.98
C ASN A 506 11.51 13.70 15.90
N VAL A 507 12.72 14.08 16.28
CA VAL A 507 13.92 13.94 15.44
C VAL A 507 14.67 12.67 15.75
N VAL A 508 15.58 12.29 14.85
CA VAL A 508 16.70 11.39 15.11
C VAL A 508 17.99 12.19 15.04
N VAL A 509 18.95 11.86 15.92
CA VAL A 509 20.27 12.49 15.94
C VAL A 509 21.37 11.45 15.94
N PHE A 510 22.23 11.48 14.93
CA PHE A 510 23.39 10.59 14.82
C PHE A 510 24.55 11.31 14.14
N THR A 511 25.76 10.81 14.36
CA THR A 511 26.96 11.27 13.67
C THR A 511 27.46 10.19 12.73
N VAL A 512 27.87 10.59 11.52
CA VAL A 512 28.55 9.72 10.55
C VAL A 512 29.96 10.24 10.28
N ASN A 513 30.95 9.37 10.31
CA ASN A 513 32.30 9.66 9.84
C ASN A 513 32.38 9.42 8.33
N VAL A 514 32.22 10.48 7.56
CA VAL A 514 32.18 10.42 6.09
C VAL A 514 33.54 10.04 5.50
N THR A 515 34.64 10.38 6.17
CA THR A 515 35.99 9.99 5.73
C THR A 515 36.15 8.47 5.79
N ASN A 516 35.76 7.85 6.90
CA ASN A 516 35.79 6.40 7.04
C ASN A 516 34.79 5.71 6.11
N CYS A 517 33.59 6.27 5.93
CA CYS A 517 32.62 5.74 4.97
C CYS A 517 33.20 5.70 3.54
N LEU A 518 33.72 6.81 3.04
CA LEU A 518 34.34 6.85 1.70
C LEU A 518 35.48 5.82 1.57
N ALA A 519 36.29 5.67 2.61
CA ALA A 519 37.40 4.72 2.63
C ALA A 519 36.96 3.24 2.54
N GLU A 520 35.73 2.88 2.93
CA GLU A 520 35.19 1.51 2.78
C GLU A 520 35.11 1.08 1.30
N SER A 521 35.00 2.05 0.38
CA SER A 521 35.02 1.83 -1.07
C SER A 521 36.32 2.24 -1.75
N ALA A 522 37.37 2.52 -0.97
CA ALA A 522 38.64 3.09 -1.42
C ALA A 522 38.52 4.49 -2.08
N ASP A 523 37.49 5.25 -1.74
CA ASP A 523 37.28 6.63 -2.17
C ASP A 523 37.77 7.64 -1.09
N THR A 524 38.05 8.89 -1.48
CA THR A 524 38.43 10.00 -0.58
C THR A 524 37.68 11.27 -0.95
N LEU A 525 37.55 12.26 -0.05
CA LEU A 525 37.05 13.60 -0.39
C LEU A 525 38.23 14.58 -0.42
N ASP A 526 38.78 14.79 -1.62
CA ASP A 526 39.93 15.66 -1.79
C ASP A 526 39.53 17.14 -1.80
N VAL A 527 40.52 18.03 -1.64
CA VAL A 527 40.31 19.48 -1.65
C VAL A 527 39.77 19.92 -3.03
N GLY A 528 38.68 20.68 -3.01
CA GLY A 528 37.96 21.14 -4.21
C GLY A 528 36.95 20.14 -4.76
N GLU A 529 36.75 19.00 -4.10
CA GLU A 529 35.77 17.99 -4.51
C GLU A 529 34.45 18.11 -3.74
N SER A 530 33.37 17.74 -4.43
CA SER A 530 32.04 17.59 -3.87
C SER A 530 31.57 16.14 -3.94
N VAL A 531 30.79 15.71 -2.97
CA VAL A 531 30.10 14.41 -2.98
C VAL A 531 28.63 14.60 -2.61
N SER A 532 27.76 13.92 -3.36
CA SER A 532 26.35 13.80 -2.99
C SER A 532 26.19 12.62 -2.03
N LEU A 533 25.33 12.79 -1.03
CA LEU A 533 24.99 11.79 -0.03
C LEU A 533 23.47 11.69 0.01
N ASP A 534 22.96 10.46 0.11
CA ASP A 534 21.54 10.19 0.31
C ASP A 534 21.33 9.86 1.79
N LEU A 535 20.57 10.69 2.52
CA LEU A 535 20.03 10.30 3.82
C LEU A 535 18.83 9.39 3.56
N GLN A 536 18.98 8.10 3.86
CA GLN A 536 18.02 7.07 3.50
C GLN A 536 17.43 6.40 4.74
N PHE A 537 16.11 6.21 4.70
CA PHE A 537 15.35 5.41 5.65
C PHE A 537 14.78 4.22 4.89
N ARG A 538 15.05 3.00 5.39
CA ARG A 538 14.71 1.75 4.71
C ARG A 538 13.87 0.85 5.60
N SER A 539 12.97 0.08 5.00
CA SER A 539 12.29 -1.01 5.70
C SER A 539 13.28 -2.10 6.07
N VAL A 540 13.19 -2.68 7.27
CA VAL A 540 14.01 -3.81 7.68
C VAL A 540 13.41 -5.11 7.10
N THR A 541 13.57 -5.32 5.80
CA THR A 541 13.10 -6.52 5.10
C THR A 541 14.22 -7.57 5.05
N SER A 542 13.87 -8.85 5.27
CA SER A 542 14.85 -9.93 5.16
C SER A 542 15.11 -10.33 3.70
N GLY A 543 16.02 -9.63 3.00
CA GLY A 543 16.41 -9.96 1.63
C GLY A 543 17.14 -8.85 0.86
N ASP A 544 17.51 -9.14 -0.40
CA ASP A 544 18.33 -8.28 -1.29
C ASP A 544 17.60 -7.03 -1.83
N GLY A 545 16.62 -6.50 -1.11
CA GLY A 545 15.84 -5.34 -1.51
C GLY A 545 14.96 -4.83 -0.37
N SER A 546 14.99 -3.51 -0.15
CA SER A 546 14.22 -2.86 0.92
C SER A 546 13.53 -1.62 0.38
N ASP A 547 12.24 -1.48 0.70
CA ASP A 547 11.52 -0.25 0.45
C ASP A 547 12.25 0.90 1.13
N ASN A 548 12.40 2.02 0.44
CA ASN A 548 13.15 3.13 0.99
C ASN A 548 12.70 4.50 0.52
N ALA A 549 12.92 5.48 1.39
CA ALA A 549 12.82 6.89 1.08
C ALA A 549 14.16 7.57 1.40
N ALA A 550 14.60 8.45 0.50
CA ALA A 550 15.84 9.18 0.67
C ALA A 550 15.72 10.64 0.25
N VAL A 551 16.51 11.47 0.92
CA VAL A 551 16.78 12.84 0.49
C VAL A 551 18.26 12.99 0.18
N ARG A 552 18.57 13.50 -1.01
CA ARG A 552 19.93 13.77 -1.47
C ARG A 552 20.38 15.16 -1.05
N PHE A 553 21.52 15.24 -0.40
CA PHE A 553 22.22 16.49 -0.10
C PHE A 553 23.68 16.41 -0.59
N CYS A 554 24.36 17.55 -0.66
CA CYS A 554 25.74 17.64 -1.12
C CYS A 554 26.66 18.26 -0.06
N ILE A 555 27.86 17.72 0.05
CA ILE A 555 28.98 18.33 0.80
C ILE A 555 30.16 18.58 -0.14
N GLU A 556 30.96 19.59 0.17
CA GLU A 556 32.15 19.97 -0.60
C GLU A 556 33.29 20.31 0.33
N ARG A 557 34.48 19.82 0.02
CA ARG A 557 35.70 20.26 0.69
C ARG A 557 36.24 21.47 -0.07
N PRO A 558 36.20 22.69 0.49
CA PRO A 558 36.57 23.89 -0.26
C PRO A 558 38.03 23.84 -0.68
N GLY A 559 38.31 24.42 -1.86
CA GLY A 559 39.67 24.70 -2.30
C GLY A 559 40.39 25.71 -1.40
N ASP A 560 41.72 25.64 -1.32
CA ASP A 560 42.52 26.71 -0.74
C ASP A 560 42.30 27.99 -1.56
N ALA A 561 41.65 29.00 -0.98
CA ALA A 561 41.33 30.27 -1.62
C ALA A 561 42.52 31.24 -1.69
#